data_AF-E4TU24-F1
#
_entry.id   AF-E4TU24-F1
#
_cell.length_a   1.000
_cell.length_b   1.000
_cell.length_c   1.000
_cell.angle_alpha   90.00
_cell.angle_beta   90.00
_cell.angle_gamma   90.00
#
_symmetry.space_group_name_H-M   'P 1'
#
loop_
_entity.id
_entity.type
_entity.pdbx_description
1 polymer ?
#
loop_
_entity_poly.entity_id
_entity_poly.type
_entity_poly.pdbx_seq_one_letter_code
_entity_poly.pdbx_strand_id
1 'polypeptide(L)'
;MSQKLEKNITKVFHVALLASFLTIAIPIVFALITNYNQPTVIIWYIGYANLFVLWPLIILSLIGSVILNFKYHGLSRGTEKSSVRVITVILAVALVYLGTNELKFQNNRLDVTFKNNTSKIIKHIRLFGRGALTELDSLAPNSDTTVIFRGKSILRKIDNDYENEVTLLYYTDSTHFRQPILQGFGRWRVFNGPFQLNFYGPDSVELNYLEK
;
A
#
# COMPACT_ATOMS: atom_id res chain seq x y z
N MET A 1 20.75 15.72 41.64
CA MET A 1 19.37 15.91 41.15
C MET A 1 19.27 15.88 39.61
N SER A 2 20.18 16.56 38.89
CA SER A 2 20.26 16.62 37.42
C SER A 2 20.33 15.25 36.69
N GLN A 3 21.27 14.36 37.07
CA GLN A 3 21.46 13.07 36.37
C GLN A 3 20.26 12.11 36.50
N LYS A 4 19.54 12.15 37.62
CA LYS A 4 18.34 11.33 37.84
C LYS A 4 17.21 11.76 36.90
N LEU A 5 17.07 13.07 36.66
CA LEU A 5 16.08 13.62 35.72
C LEU A 5 16.42 13.24 34.27
N GLU A 6 17.68 13.42 33.85
CA GLU A 6 18.14 13.02 32.51
C GLU A 6 17.89 11.52 32.26
N LYS A 7 18.20 10.67 33.24
CA LYS A 7 17.95 9.22 33.17
C LYS A 7 16.46 8.91 33.01
N ASN A 8 15.60 9.59 33.78
CA ASN A 8 14.15 9.39 33.71
C ASN A 8 13.57 9.82 32.36
N ILE A 9 13.94 11.00 31.84
CA ILE A 9 13.48 11.46 30.52
C ILE A 9 13.96 10.52 29.42
N THR A 10 15.21 10.06 29.50
CA THR A 10 15.75 9.08 28.55
C THR A 10 14.97 7.78 28.59
N LYS A 11 14.63 7.28 29.79
CA LYS A 11 13.81 6.07 29.94
C LYS A 11 12.42 6.27 29.34
N VAL A 12 11.74 7.38 29.66
CA VAL A 12 10.42 7.71 29.12
C VAL A 12 10.46 7.77 27.59
N PHE A 13 11.46 8.45 27.02
CA PHE A 13 11.65 8.52 25.57
C PHE A 13 11.73 7.14 24.92
N HIS A 14 12.62 6.26 25.41
CA HIS A 14 12.81 4.94 24.80
C HIS A 14 11.59 4.02 25.00
N VAL A 15 10.95 4.07 26.17
CA VAL A 15 9.74 3.28 26.43
C VAL A 15 8.59 3.75 25.54
N ALA A 16 8.39 5.07 25.43
CA ALA A 16 7.35 5.64 24.58
C ALA A 16 7.60 5.33 23.09
N LEU A 17 8.85 5.44 22.64
CA LEU A 17 9.25 5.12 21.27
C LEU A 17 9.03 3.63 20.97
N LEU A 18 9.44 2.74 21.86
CA LEU A 18 9.23 1.30 21.68
C LEU A 18 7.74 0.94 21.65
N ALA A 19 6.95 1.47 22.60
CA ALA A 19 5.51 1.26 22.61
C ALA A 19 4.86 1.80 21.33
N SER A 20 5.29 2.98 20.86
CA SER A 20 4.78 3.57 19.62
C SER A 20 5.13 2.71 18.41
N PHE A 21 6.37 2.24 18.33
CA PHE A 21 6.80 1.36 17.25
C PHE A 21 6.01 0.05 17.24
N LEU A 22 5.88 -0.63 18.39
CA LEU A 22 5.18 -1.91 18.48
C LEU A 22 3.69 -1.81 18.13
N THR A 23 3.02 -0.75 18.59
CA THR A 23 1.59 -0.54 18.32
C THR A 23 1.29 -0.33 16.83
N ILE A 24 2.27 0.09 16.03
CA ILE A 24 2.15 0.22 14.57
C ILE A 24 2.68 -1.03 13.85
N ALA A 25 3.85 -1.52 14.26
CA ALA A 25 4.54 -2.63 13.61
C ALA A 25 3.77 -3.96 13.74
N ILE A 26 3.17 -4.25 14.90
CA ILE A 26 2.43 -5.50 15.12
C ILE A 26 1.25 -5.63 14.15
N PRO A 27 0.35 -4.64 14.01
CA PRO A 27 -0.71 -4.68 13.01
C PRO A 27 -0.18 -4.84 11.57
N ILE A 28 0.93 -4.17 11.24
CA ILE A 28 1.54 -4.27 9.90
C ILE A 28 2.00 -5.71 9.62
N VAL A 29 2.77 -6.29 10.54
CA VAL A 29 3.28 -7.66 10.42
C VAL A 29 2.14 -8.66 10.39
N PHE A 30 1.13 -8.49 11.25
CA PHE A 30 -0.05 -9.34 11.25
C PHE A 30 -0.79 -9.29 9.91
N ALA A 31 -1.00 -8.09 9.34
CA ALA A 31 -1.64 -7.92 8.04
C ALA A 31 -0.83 -8.57 6.90
N LEU A 32 0.50 -8.44 6.92
CA LEU A 32 1.39 -9.10 5.96
C LEU A 32 1.29 -10.63 6.01
N ILE A 33 1.24 -11.21 7.21
CA ILE A 33 1.19 -12.67 7.40
C ILE A 33 -0.19 -13.23 7.04
N THR A 34 -1.27 -12.53 7.37
CA THR A 34 -2.63 -13.04 7.26
C THR A 34 -3.37 -12.62 5.99
N ASN A 35 -2.76 -11.75 5.15
CA ASN A 35 -3.44 -11.07 4.03
C ASN A 35 -4.75 -10.36 4.46
N TYR A 36 -4.83 -9.96 5.73
CA TYR A 36 -6.04 -9.36 6.29
C TYR A 36 -6.13 -7.88 5.91
N ASN A 37 -7.13 -7.54 5.09
CA ASN A 37 -7.24 -6.24 4.42
C ASN A 37 -8.20 -5.24 5.09
N GLN A 38 -8.82 -5.60 6.21
CA GLN A 38 -9.85 -4.78 6.86
C GLN A 38 -9.38 -4.31 8.24
N PRO A 39 -9.08 -3.03 8.46
CA PRO A 39 -8.72 -2.57 9.79
C PRO A 39 -9.94 -2.66 10.73
N THR A 40 -9.82 -3.45 11.80
CA THR A 40 -10.86 -3.51 12.84
C THR A 40 -10.94 -2.18 13.59
N VAL A 41 -12.09 -1.89 14.19
CA VAL A 41 -12.32 -0.70 15.04
C VAL A 41 -11.24 -0.55 16.12
N ILE A 42 -10.72 -1.68 16.63
CA ILE A 42 -9.64 -1.72 17.63
C ILE A 42 -8.33 -1.13 17.07
N ILE A 43 -7.97 -1.44 15.82
CA ILE A 43 -6.77 -0.90 15.17
C ILE A 43 -6.84 0.62 15.04
N TRP A 44 -8.04 1.15 14.77
CA TRP A 44 -8.25 2.61 14.75
C TRP A 44 -7.98 3.24 16.10
N TYR A 45 -8.54 2.69 17.19
CA TYR A 45 -8.30 3.21 18.54
C TYR A 45 -6.81 3.14 18.95
N ILE A 46 -6.11 2.06 18.58
CA ILE A 46 -4.66 1.94 18.82
C ILE A 46 -3.90 3.02 18.04
N GLY A 47 -4.27 3.26 16.77
CA GLY A 47 -3.68 4.32 15.96
C GLY A 47 -3.93 5.72 16.53
N TYR A 48 -5.15 6.00 17.02
CA TYR A 48 -5.48 7.24 17.71
C TYR A 48 -4.68 7.43 18.99
N ALA A 49 -4.61 6.41 19.86
CA ALA A 49 -3.81 6.47 21.08
C ALA A 49 -2.32 6.69 20.77
N ASN A 50 -1.80 6.06 19.71
CA ASN A 50 -0.43 6.27 19.25
C ASN A 50 -0.20 7.74 18.87
N LEU A 51 -1.05 8.30 18.02
CA LEU A 51 -0.91 9.66 17.50
C LEU A 51 -1.11 10.75 18.56
N PHE A 52 -2.07 10.58 19.47
CA PHE A 52 -2.45 11.63 20.42
C PHE A 52 -1.85 11.47 21.81
N VAL A 53 -1.28 10.31 22.15
CA VAL A 53 -0.64 10.08 23.45
C VAL A 53 0.86 9.81 23.30
N LEU A 54 1.24 8.81 22.50
CA LEU A 54 2.63 8.37 22.42
C LEU A 54 3.51 9.37 21.67
N TRP A 55 3.05 9.89 20.52
CA TRP A 55 3.81 10.89 19.76
C TRP A 55 4.07 12.19 20.53
N PRO A 56 3.08 12.81 21.19
CA PRO A 56 3.33 13.96 22.05
C PRO A 56 4.35 13.65 23.16
N LEU A 57 4.27 12.47 23.78
CA LEU A 57 5.21 12.06 24.82
C LEU A 57 6.64 11.90 24.27
N ILE A 58 6.80 11.33 23.07
CA ILE A 58 8.09 11.22 22.38
C ILE A 58 8.65 12.60 22.07
N ILE A 59 7.84 13.51 21.53
CA ILE A 59 8.26 14.87 21.17
C ILE A 59 8.68 15.65 22.42
N LEU A 60 7.85 15.66 23.47
CA LEU A 60 8.16 16.37 24.71
C LEU A 60 9.41 15.81 25.40
N SER A 61 9.56 14.48 25.44
CA SER A 61 10.75 13.85 26.01
C SER A 61 12.01 14.07 25.17
N LEU A 62 11.89 14.19 23.84
CA LEU A 62 12.98 14.56 22.95
C LEU A 62 13.40 16.02 23.18
N ILE A 63 12.47 16.96 23.23
CA ILE A 63 12.74 18.38 23.54
C ILE A 63 13.42 18.49 24.90
N GLY A 64 12.86 17.86 25.93
CA GLY A 64 13.46 17.85 27.26
C GLY A 64 14.87 17.25 27.27
N SER A 65 15.07 16.15 26.54
CA SER A 65 16.39 15.52 26.38
C SER A 65 17.41 16.43 25.72
N VAL A 66 17.00 17.16 24.66
CA VAL A 66 17.85 18.12 23.95
C VAL A 66 18.26 19.25 24.90
N ILE A 67 17.30 19.87 25.59
CA ILE A 67 17.56 20.97 26.53
C ILE A 67 18.52 20.53 27.64
N LEU A 68 18.30 19.37 28.27
CA LEU A 68 19.17 18.88 29.34
C LEU A 68 20.56 18.49 28.81
N ASN A 69 20.65 17.88 27.64
CA ASN A 69 21.93 17.54 27.02
C ASN A 69 22.79 18.78 26.79
N PHE A 70 22.22 19.83 26.18
CA PHE A 70 22.94 21.09 25.98
C PHE A 70 23.32 21.75 27.31
N LYS A 71 22.41 21.76 28.30
CA LYS A 71 22.65 22.35 29.61
C LYS A 71 23.80 21.67 30.38
N TYR A 72 23.91 20.34 30.33
CA TYR A 72 24.85 19.60 31.16
C TYR A 72 26.13 19.14 30.45
N HIS A 73 26.13 19.03 29.13
CA HIS A 73 27.26 18.50 28.36
C HIS A 73 27.88 19.53 27.41
N GLY A 74 27.34 20.75 27.33
CA GLY A 74 27.77 21.77 26.38
C GLY A 74 27.34 21.44 24.95
N LEU A 75 27.72 22.31 24.00
CA LEU A 75 27.22 22.24 22.62
C LEU A 75 27.64 20.95 21.90
N SER A 76 28.93 20.64 21.87
CA SER A 76 29.48 19.51 21.09
C SER A 76 28.94 18.15 21.57
N ARG A 77 29.16 17.79 22.84
CA ARG A 77 28.66 16.52 23.41
C ARG A 77 27.13 16.50 23.54
N GLY A 78 26.50 17.66 23.70
CA GLY A 78 25.06 17.80 23.72
C GLY A 78 24.43 17.43 22.37
N THR A 79 25.04 17.87 21.26
CA THR A 79 24.63 17.51 19.90
C THR A 79 24.82 16.01 19.66
N GLU A 80 25.98 15.44 19.99
CA GLU A 80 26.25 14.01 19.83
C GLU A 80 25.19 13.15 20.55
N LYS A 81 24.96 13.39 21.84
CA LYS A 81 23.96 12.65 22.63
C LYS A 81 22.53 12.83 22.13
N SER A 82 22.20 13.98 21.57
CA SER A 82 20.87 14.26 21.03
C SER A 82 20.68 13.63 19.66
N SER A 83 21.73 13.59 18.84
CA SER A 83 21.72 13.03 17.49
C SER A 83 21.32 11.56 17.49
N VAL A 84 21.83 10.76 18.44
CA VAL A 84 21.45 9.35 18.58
C VAL A 84 19.94 9.19 18.74
N ARG A 85 19.30 9.99 19.60
CA ARG A 85 17.86 9.92 19.83
C ARG A 85 17.07 10.29 18.57
N VAL A 86 17.51 11.34 17.86
CA VAL A 86 16.89 11.76 16.59
C VAL A 86 17.03 10.68 15.53
N ILE A 87 18.22 10.09 15.38
CA ILE A 87 18.47 8.98 14.44
C ILE A 87 17.57 7.79 14.76
N THR A 88 17.40 7.42 16.04
CA THR A 88 16.51 6.31 16.42
C THR A 88 15.05 6.58 16.02
N VAL A 89 14.57 7.82 16.17
CA VAL A 89 13.21 8.19 15.70
C VAL A 89 13.11 8.08 14.19
N ILE A 90 14.10 8.59 13.45
CA ILE A 90 14.14 8.51 11.99
C ILE A 90 14.12 7.05 11.53
N LEU A 91 14.94 6.19 12.12
CA LEU A 91 14.98 4.76 11.82
C LEU A 91 13.63 4.08 12.09
N ALA A 92 12.99 4.38 13.23
CA ALA A 92 11.68 3.83 13.57
C ALA A 92 10.60 4.24 12.54
N VAL A 93 10.59 5.52 12.14
CA VAL A 93 9.68 6.03 11.11
C VAL A 93 9.97 5.40 9.75
N ALA A 94 11.24 5.27 9.37
CA ALA A 94 11.65 4.65 8.11
C ALA A 94 11.21 3.19 8.04
N LEU A 95 11.37 2.41 9.11
CA LEU A 95 10.93 1.01 9.17
C LEU A 95 9.41 0.89 9.02
N VAL A 96 8.63 1.73 9.72
CA VAL A 96 7.18 1.78 9.57
C VAL A 96 6.81 2.15 8.13
N TYR A 97 7.44 3.17 7.56
CA TYR A 97 7.19 3.60 6.19
C TYR A 97 7.44 2.47 5.18
N LEU A 98 8.59 1.80 5.26
CA LEU A 98 8.92 0.66 4.40
C LEU A 98 7.90 -0.47 4.55
N GLY A 99 7.53 -0.84 5.78
CA GLY A 99 6.52 -1.88 6.04
C GLY A 99 5.15 -1.52 5.47
N THR A 100 4.71 -0.27 5.61
CA THR A 100 3.43 0.18 5.02
C THR A 100 3.47 0.22 3.49
N ASN A 101 4.61 0.52 2.89
CA ASN A 101 4.76 0.49 1.43
C ASN A 101 4.72 -0.95 0.90
N GLU A 102 5.35 -1.89 1.59
CA GLU A 102 5.27 -3.31 1.23
C GLU A 102 3.83 -3.83 1.32
N LEU A 103 3.09 -3.49 2.40
CA LEU A 103 1.67 -3.80 2.50
C LEU A 103 0.85 -3.23 1.35
N LYS A 104 1.08 -1.96 1.00
CA LYS A 104 0.42 -1.35 -0.16
C LYS A 104 0.77 -2.08 -1.45
N PHE A 105 2.00 -2.53 -1.61
CA PHE A 105 2.43 -3.28 -2.79
C PHE A 105 1.77 -4.67 -2.88
N GLN A 106 1.68 -5.40 -1.77
CA GLN A 106 1.00 -6.70 -1.72
C GLN A 106 -0.51 -6.57 -1.96
N ASN A 107 -1.15 -5.57 -1.38
CA ASN A 107 -2.59 -5.33 -1.52
C ASN A 107 -2.96 -4.74 -2.88
N ASN A 108 -1.99 -4.20 -3.62
CA ASN A 108 -2.19 -3.65 -4.95
C ASN A 108 -2.05 -4.73 -6.04
N ARG A 109 -2.80 -5.81 -5.85
CA ARG A 109 -2.87 -6.98 -6.72
C ARG A 109 -4.34 -7.19 -7.10
N LEU A 110 -4.64 -7.16 -8.39
CA LEU A 110 -5.92 -7.55 -8.95
C LEU A 110 -5.71 -8.82 -9.76
N ASP A 111 -6.35 -9.91 -9.34
CA ASP A 111 -6.35 -11.14 -10.13
C ASP A 111 -7.35 -10.97 -11.29
N VAL A 112 -6.85 -11.12 -12.52
CA VAL A 112 -7.63 -11.00 -13.74
C VAL A 112 -7.63 -12.34 -14.46
N THR A 113 -8.80 -12.96 -14.56
CA THR A 113 -8.97 -14.21 -15.28
C THR A 113 -9.42 -13.94 -16.71
N PHE A 114 -8.63 -14.34 -17.70
CA PHE A 114 -9.02 -14.32 -19.10
C PHE A 114 -9.60 -15.68 -19.45
N LYS A 115 -10.86 -15.75 -19.90
CA LYS A 115 -11.52 -16.99 -20.31
C LYS A 115 -11.96 -16.91 -21.76
N ASN A 116 -11.43 -17.80 -22.59
CA ASN A 116 -11.78 -17.90 -23.99
C ASN A 116 -12.89 -18.94 -24.18
N ASN A 117 -14.13 -18.50 -24.39
CA ASN A 117 -15.25 -19.38 -24.71
C ASN A 117 -15.41 -19.61 -26.23
N THR A 118 -14.45 -19.17 -27.03
CA THR A 118 -14.48 -19.32 -28.49
C THR A 118 -13.71 -20.55 -28.95
N SER A 119 -13.95 -20.96 -30.21
CA SER A 119 -13.20 -22.03 -30.87
C SER A 119 -11.83 -21.57 -31.43
N LYS A 120 -11.45 -20.31 -31.25
CA LYS A 120 -10.28 -19.70 -31.89
C LYS A 120 -9.24 -19.28 -30.86
N ILE A 121 -7.98 -19.23 -31.27
CA ILE A 121 -6.88 -18.74 -30.42
C ILE A 121 -6.95 -17.20 -30.39
N ILE A 122 -6.89 -16.63 -29.19
CA ILE A 122 -6.72 -15.20 -28.98
C ILE A 122 -5.24 -14.94 -28.74
N LYS A 123 -4.65 -13.95 -29.41
CA LYS A 123 -3.23 -13.61 -29.32
C LYS A 123 -3.02 -12.19 -28.84
N HIS A 124 -1.81 -11.90 -28.35
CA HIS A 124 -1.36 -10.55 -27.98
C HIS A 124 -2.35 -9.82 -27.06
N ILE A 125 -2.79 -10.51 -26.01
CA ILE A 125 -3.72 -9.94 -25.04
C ILE A 125 -2.93 -8.99 -24.16
N ARG A 126 -3.27 -7.71 -24.20
CA ARG A 126 -2.67 -6.67 -23.35
C ARG A 126 -3.74 -5.95 -22.58
N LEU A 127 -3.63 -5.97 -21.26
CA LEU A 127 -4.46 -5.19 -20.37
C LEU A 127 -3.62 -4.04 -19.83
N PHE A 128 -4.03 -2.80 -20.08
CA PHE A 128 -3.29 -1.62 -19.65
C PHE A 128 -4.21 -0.52 -19.17
N GLY A 129 -3.68 0.32 -18.29
CA GLY A 129 -4.44 1.34 -17.58
C GLY A 129 -3.87 1.50 -16.18
N ARG A 130 -4.22 2.59 -15.49
CA ARG A 130 -3.71 2.84 -14.13
C ARG A 130 -2.18 2.76 -14.01
N GLY A 131 -1.45 3.15 -15.05
CA GLY A 131 0.01 3.07 -15.10
C GLY A 131 0.59 1.65 -14.95
N ALA A 132 -0.19 0.61 -15.28
CA ALA A 132 0.26 -0.77 -15.35
C ALA A 132 -0.07 -1.40 -16.70
N LEU A 133 0.64 -2.49 -16.98
CA LEU A 133 0.53 -3.28 -18.19
C LEU A 133 0.71 -4.74 -17.80
N THR A 134 -0.20 -5.58 -18.26
CA THR A 134 -0.09 -7.04 -18.19
C THR A 134 -0.32 -7.60 -19.58
N GLU A 135 0.52 -8.54 -20.00
CA GLU A 135 0.47 -9.15 -21.33
C GLU A 135 0.35 -10.67 -21.21
N LEU A 136 -0.37 -11.27 -22.15
CA LEU A 136 -0.46 -12.71 -22.38
C LEU A 136 -0.31 -12.96 -23.88
N ASP A 137 0.67 -13.78 -24.26
CA ASP A 137 1.01 -14.01 -25.67
C ASP A 137 -0.13 -14.67 -26.44
N SER A 138 -0.77 -15.68 -25.83
CA SER A 138 -1.94 -16.35 -26.41
C SER A 138 -2.81 -17.02 -25.36
N LEU A 139 -4.09 -17.20 -25.71
CA LEU A 139 -5.08 -17.94 -24.95
C LEU A 139 -5.75 -18.96 -25.87
N ALA A 140 -5.64 -20.24 -25.52
CA ALA A 140 -6.15 -21.34 -26.33
C ALA A 140 -7.71 -21.38 -26.33
N PRO A 141 -8.34 -22.03 -27.33
CA PRO A 141 -9.78 -22.23 -27.35
C PRO A 141 -10.27 -22.94 -26.08
N ASN A 142 -11.42 -22.52 -25.54
CA ASN A 142 -12.05 -23.12 -24.35
C ASN A 142 -11.13 -23.23 -23.13
N SER A 143 -10.19 -22.30 -22.98
CA SER A 143 -9.23 -22.25 -21.88
C SER A 143 -9.34 -20.95 -21.09
N ASP A 144 -8.88 -20.99 -19.86
CA ASP A 144 -8.74 -19.83 -18.99
C ASP A 144 -7.32 -19.69 -18.45
N THR A 145 -6.93 -18.46 -18.11
CA THR A 145 -5.66 -18.16 -17.46
C THR A 145 -5.83 -16.93 -16.57
N THR A 146 -5.35 -17.01 -15.34
CA THR A 146 -5.33 -15.88 -14.42
C THR A 146 -3.95 -15.23 -14.41
N VAL A 147 -3.93 -13.92 -14.55
CA VAL A 147 -2.73 -13.10 -14.43
C VAL A 147 -2.93 -12.00 -13.39
N ILE A 148 -1.82 -11.54 -12.83
CA ILE A 148 -1.83 -10.49 -11.82
C ILE A 148 -1.70 -9.13 -12.49
N PHE A 149 -2.74 -8.30 -12.39
CA PHE A 149 -2.72 -6.92 -12.82
C PHE A 149 -2.40 -6.01 -11.62
N ARG A 150 -1.19 -5.43 -11.61
CA ARG A 150 -0.73 -4.49 -10.57
C ARG A 150 -0.89 -3.04 -11.02
N GLY A 151 -2.12 -2.60 -11.28
CA GLY A 151 -2.44 -1.18 -11.52
C GLY A 151 -1.85 -0.30 -10.42
N LYS A 152 -1.26 0.88 -10.68
CA LYS A 152 -0.87 1.82 -9.61
C LYS A 152 -2.02 2.03 -8.63
N SER A 153 -1.65 2.43 -7.40
CA SER A 153 -2.58 2.82 -6.34
C SER A 153 -3.72 3.65 -6.91
N ILE A 154 -4.96 3.28 -6.57
CA ILE A 154 -6.16 3.98 -7.00
C ILE A 154 -5.99 5.49 -6.75
N LEU A 155 -6.00 6.27 -7.82
CA LEU A 155 -5.88 7.72 -7.71
C LEU A 155 -7.26 8.27 -7.39
N ARG A 156 -7.48 8.55 -6.10
CA ARG A 156 -8.69 9.22 -5.57
C ARG A 156 -8.58 10.76 -5.62
N LYS A 157 -7.58 11.30 -6.32
CA LYS A 157 -7.39 12.75 -6.45
C LYS A 157 -8.43 13.31 -7.43
N ILE A 158 -8.91 14.52 -7.15
CA ILE A 158 -10.09 15.16 -7.77
C ILE A 158 -9.92 15.36 -9.30
N ASP A 159 -8.69 15.34 -9.81
CA ASP A 159 -8.37 15.81 -11.15
C ASP A 159 -8.04 14.70 -12.17
N ASN A 160 -8.25 13.40 -11.85
CA ASN A 160 -7.78 12.31 -12.73
C ASN A 160 -8.68 11.06 -12.81
N ASP A 161 -9.97 11.25 -13.06
CA ASP A 161 -10.93 10.14 -13.24
C ASP A 161 -10.54 9.20 -14.40
N TYR A 162 -9.92 9.72 -15.47
CA TYR A 162 -9.42 8.93 -16.62
C TYR A 162 -8.23 8.03 -16.30
N GLU A 163 -7.42 8.36 -15.29
CA GLU A 163 -6.26 7.53 -14.92
C GLU A 163 -6.66 6.20 -14.28
N ASN A 164 -7.92 6.06 -13.89
CA ASN A 164 -8.48 4.81 -13.37
C ASN A 164 -9.02 3.87 -14.44
N GLU A 165 -9.08 4.30 -15.71
CA GLU A 165 -9.59 3.47 -16.81
C GLU A 165 -8.64 2.31 -17.14
N VAL A 166 -9.24 1.20 -17.58
CA VAL A 166 -8.51 0.01 -18.04
C VAL A 166 -9.03 -0.38 -19.42
N THR A 167 -8.10 -0.56 -20.35
CA THR A 167 -8.33 -0.95 -21.73
C THR A 167 -7.70 -2.31 -22.00
N LEU A 168 -8.40 -3.12 -22.78
CA LEU A 168 -7.94 -4.39 -23.32
C LEU A 168 -7.60 -4.23 -24.80
N LEU A 169 -6.44 -4.73 -25.20
CA LEU A 169 -6.05 -4.97 -26.59
C LEU A 169 -5.90 -6.47 -26.79
N TYR A 170 -6.36 -6.97 -27.92
CA TYR A 170 -6.21 -8.38 -28.27
C TYR A 170 -6.31 -8.57 -29.78
N TYR A 171 -5.82 -9.72 -30.25
CA TYR A 171 -5.83 -10.09 -31.65
C TYR A 171 -6.53 -11.43 -31.84
N THR A 172 -7.53 -11.46 -32.71
CA THR A 172 -8.25 -12.67 -33.09
C THR A 172 -8.77 -12.50 -34.50
N ASP A 173 -8.89 -13.58 -35.26
CA ASP A 173 -9.38 -13.53 -36.65
C ASP A 173 -8.68 -12.52 -37.54
N SER A 174 -7.35 -12.49 -37.43
CA SER A 174 -6.49 -11.59 -38.16
C SER A 174 -6.73 -10.09 -37.90
N THR A 175 -7.53 -9.75 -36.89
CA THR A 175 -8.00 -8.39 -36.60
C THR A 175 -7.58 -7.96 -35.20
N HIS A 176 -7.21 -6.69 -35.05
CA HIS A 176 -6.87 -6.09 -33.76
C HIS A 176 -8.09 -5.43 -33.15
N PHE A 177 -8.36 -5.74 -31.89
CA PHE A 177 -9.46 -5.16 -31.12
C PHE A 177 -8.92 -4.36 -29.95
N ARG A 178 -9.52 -3.19 -29.74
CA ARG A 178 -9.29 -2.33 -28.59
C ARG A 178 -10.63 -2.13 -27.89
N GLN A 179 -10.78 -2.72 -26.71
CA GLN A 179 -12.00 -2.65 -25.96
C GLN A 179 -11.76 -1.97 -24.60
N PRO A 180 -12.49 -0.90 -24.28
CA PRO A 180 -12.52 -0.41 -22.93
C PRO A 180 -13.23 -1.41 -22.02
N ILE A 181 -12.58 -1.77 -20.91
CA ILE A 181 -13.09 -2.77 -19.97
C ILE A 181 -13.65 -2.11 -18.72
N LEU A 182 -12.98 -1.06 -18.26
CA LEU A 182 -13.36 -0.29 -17.10
C LEU A 182 -13.29 1.19 -17.45
N GLN A 183 -14.45 1.83 -17.61
CA GLN A 183 -14.58 3.22 -18.05
C GLN A 183 -15.69 3.96 -17.31
N GLY A 184 -15.66 5.30 -17.39
CA GLY A 184 -16.73 6.15 -16.85
C GLY A 184 -16.82 6.11 -15.33
N PHE A 185 -15.69 5.89 -14.65
CA PHE A 185 -15.66 5.89 -13.20
C PHE A 185 -15.96 7.28 -12.65
N GLY A 186 -16.92 7.34 -11.74
CA GLY A 186 -17.11 8.50 -10.87
C GLY A 186 -16.24 8.39 -9.61
N ARG A 187 -16.02 9.53 -8.96
CA ARG A 187 -15.22 9.75 -7.73
C ARG A 187 -15.37 8.70 -6.61
N TRP A 188 -16.50 7.99 -6.56
CA TRP A 188 -16.87 7.06 -5.49
C TRP A 188 -16.89 5.58 -5.90
N ARG A 189 -16.77 5.29 -7.20
CA ARG A 189 -16.84 3.93 -7.74
C ARG A 189 -15.50 3.59 -8.36
N VAL A 190 -14.55 3.16 -7.53
CA VAL A 190 -13.27 2.68 -8.04
C VAL A 190 -13.18 1.18 -7.91
N PHE A 191 -12.94 0.53 -9.05
CA PHE A 191 -12.85 -0.91 -9.12
C PHE A 191 -11.54 -1.44 -8.51
N ASN A 192 -11.66 -2.35 -7.55
CA ASN A 192 -10.55 -2.89 -6.77
C ASN A 192 -10.65 -4.39 -6.46
N GLY A 193 -11.56 -5.11 -7.14
CA GLY A 193 -11.77 -6.55 -6.94
C GLY A 193 -11.09 -7.41 -8.00
N PRO A 194 -10.97 -8.73 -7.77
CA PRO A 194 -10.70 -9.67 -8.84
C PRO A 194 -11.85 -9.67 -9.87
N PHE A 195 -11.54 -9.91 -11.14
CA PHE A 195 -12.55 -9.97 -12.20
C PHE A 195 -12.13 -10.94 -13.31
N GLN A 196 -13.11 -11.28 -14.13
CA GLN A 196 -12.97 -12.19 -15.24
C GLN A 196 -13.40 -11.49 -16.54
N LEU A 197 -12.62 -11.71 -17.60
CA LEU A 197 -12.91 -11.29 -18.95
C LEU A 197 -13.25 -12.51 -19.80
N ASN A 198 -14.51 -12.60 -20.21
CA ASN A 198 -15.04 -13.69 -21.01
C ASN A 198 -15.10 -13.30 -22.48
N PHE A 199 -14.35 -13.99 -23.33
CA PHE A 199 -14.41 -13.81 -24.77
C PHE A 199 -15.44 -14.78 -25.35
N TYR A 200 -16.48 -14.24 -26.00
CA TYR A 200 -17.54 -15.01 -26.66
C TYR A 200 -17.48 -14.94 -28.20
N GLY A 201 -16.73 -13.98 -28.73
CA GLY A 201 -16.54 -13.77 -30.16
C GLY A 201 -15.39 -12.82 -30.43
N PRO A 202 -15.11 -12.48 -31.71
CA PRO A 202 -13.99 -11.64 -32.10
C PRO A 202 -14.02 -10.24 -31.49
N ASP A 203 -15.21 -9.68 -31.28
CA ASP A 203 -15.48 -8.33 -30.78
C ASP A 203 -16.34 -8.34 -29.50
N SER A 204 -16.55 -9.52 -28.90
CA SER A 204 -17.45 -9.70 -27.76
C SER A 204 -16.70 -10.16 -26.52
N VAL A 205 -16.39 -9.20 -25.64
CA VAL A 205 -15.83 -9.46 -24.32
C VAL A 205 -16.77 -8.96 -23.23
N GLU A 206 -17.09 -9.84 -22.29
CA GLU A 206 -17.88 -9.53 -21.09
C GLU A 206 -16.97 -9.46 -19.86
N LEU A 207 -17.21 -8.46 -19.00
CA LEU A 207 -16.57 -8.32 -17.70
C LEU A 207 -17.49 -8.85 -16.60
N ASN A 208 -17.06 -9.91 -15.92
CA ASN A 208 -17.76 -10.47 -14.76
C ASN A 208 -16.93 -10.28 -13.49
N TYR A 209 -17.56 -9.76 -12.44
CA TYR A 209 -16.93 -9.62 -11.14
C TYR A 209 -16.88 -10.96 -10.44
N LEU A 210 -15.73 -11.28 -9.85
CA LEU A 210 -15.60 -12.43 -8.97
C LEU A 210 -15.94 -11.94 -7.56
N GLU A 211 -17.05 -12.43 -7.00
CA GLU A 211 -17.35 -12.21 -5.58
C GLU A 211 -16.22 -12.81 -4.74
N LYS A 212 -15.77 -12.05 -3.73
CA LYS A 212 -14.78 -12.51 -2.76
C LYS A 212 -15.43 -13.35 -1.68
#